data_AF-A0A6M2C331-F1
#
_entry.id   AF-A0A6M2C331-F1
#
_cell.length_a   1.000
_cell.length_b   1.000
_cell.length_c   1.000
_cell.angle_alpha   90.00
_cell.angle_beta   90.00
_cell.angle_gamma   90.00
#
_symmetry.space_group_name_H-M   'P 1'
#
loop_
_entity.id
_entity.type
_entity.pdbx_description
1 polymer ?
#
loop_
_entity_poly.entity_id
_entity_poly.type
_entity_poly.pdbx_seq_one_letter_code
_entity_poly.pdbx_strand_id
1 'polypeptide(L)'
;MKNFAILLVWITTVFVFIFAGLSQTNIAFTISISLLIFGVLLILFMVYAVLTDKYTTTKTFKDWYEDHSMDTLDDSRLTFKERTTTDFD
;
A
#
# COMPACT_ATOMS: atom_id res chain seq x y z
N MET A 1 5.82 17.08 -10.60
CA MET A 1 5.95 17.52 -9.18
C MET A 1 6.07 16.26 -8.34
N LYS A 2 7.05 16.18 -7.41
CA LYS A 2 7.44 14.95 -6.71
C LYS A 2 6.30 14.20 -5.99
N ASN A 3 5.15 14.86 -5.81
CA ASN A 3 3.96 14.36 -5.10
C ASN A 3 2.66 14.44 -5.92
N PHE A 4 2.71 14.54 -7.26
CA PHE A 4 1.48 14.70 -8.05
C PHE A 4 0.58 13.46 -7.96
N ALA A 5 1.15 12.26 -8.14
CA ALA A 5 0.41 11.01 -8.05
C ALA A 5 -0.21 10.80 -6.66
N ILE A 6 0.57 11.03 -5.58
CA ILE A 6 0.08 10.83 -4.21
C ILE A 6 -1.01 11.84 -3.83
N LEU A 7 -0.89 13.10 -4.28
CA LEU A 7 -1.93 14.12 -4.06
C LEU A 7 -3.22 13.73 -4.76
N LEU A 8 -3.11 13.23 -5.99
CA LEU A 8 -4.26 12.81 -6.78
C LEU A 8 -4.98 11.61 -6.13
N VAL A 9 -4.24 10.66 -5.57
CA VAL A 9 -4.80 9.57 -4.75
C VAL A 9 -5.60 10.13 -3.57
N TRP A 10 -5.02 11.03 -2.77
CA TRP A 10 -5.71 11.65 -1.62
C TRP A 10 -7.02 12.32 -2.03
N ILE A 11 -7.02 13.10 -3.11
CA ILE A 11 -8.24 13.74 -3.63
C ILE A 11 -9.29 12.70 -4.01
N THR A 12 -8.89 11.65 -4.74
CA THR A 12 -9.84 10.59 -5.14
C THR A 12 -10.42 9.85 -3.94
N THR A 13 -9.63 9.59 -2.90
CA THR A 13 -10.10 8.93 -1.68
C THR A 13 -11.11 9.80 -0.93
N VAL A 14 -10.81 11.08 -0.75
CA VAL A 14 -11.74 12.03 -0.09
C VAL A 14 -13.04 12.17 -0.89
N PHE A 15 -12.95 12.25 -2.22
CA PHE A 15 -14.13 12.27 -3.09
C PHE A 15 -15.01 11.03 -2.90
N VAL A 16 -14.44 9.82 -2.93
CA VAL A 16 -15.18 8.57 -2.74
C VAL A 16 -15.82 8.52 -1.36
N PHE A 17 -15.10 8.98 -0.32
CA PHE A 17 -15.62 9.02 1.04
C PHE A 17 -16.83 9.94 1.18
N ILE A 18 -16.74 11.15 0.61
CA ILE A 18 -17.86 12.11 0.57
C ILE A 18 -19.04 11.53 -0.23
N PHE A 19 -18.78 10.91 -1.38
CA PHE A 19 -19.80 10.28 -2.20
C PHE A 19 -20.52 9.12 -1.49
N ALA A 20 -19.79 8.32 -0.71
CA ALA A 20 -20.37 7.27 0.11
C ALA A 20 -21.29 7.83 1.21
N GLY A 21 -20.91 8.96 1.82
CA GLY A 21 -21.77 9.68 2.77
C GLY A 21 -23.02 10.26 2.10
N LEU A 22 -22.86 10.92 0.95
CA LEU A 22 -23.97 11.46 0.16
C LEU A 22 -24.95 10.36 -0.28
N SER A 23 -24.47 9.15 -0.51
CA SER A 23 -25.30 8.00 -0.90
C SER A 23 -26.29 7.56 0.20
N GLN A 24 -26.11 8.00 1.45
CA GLN A 24 -27.07 7.75 2.54
C GLN A 24 -28.20 8.79 2.57
N THR A 25 -28.10 9.86 1.78
CA THR A 25 -29.08 10.95 1.76
C THR A 25 -30.06 10.80 0.60
N ASN A 26 -31.20 11.47 0.69
CA ASN A 26 -32.27 11.40 -0.31
C ASN A 26 -32.02 12.36 -1.50
N ILE A 27 -30.84 12.24 -2.11
CA ILE A 27 -30.45 13.03 -3.29
C ILE A 27 -31.10 12.45 -4.54
N ALA A 28 -31.43 13.32 -5.50
CA ALA A 28 -32.00 12.94 -6.78
C ALA A 28 -31.10 11.92 -7.50
N PHE A 29 -31.71 10.82 -7.97
CA PHE A 29 -31.02 9.72 -8.63
C PHE A 29 -30.11 10.15 -9.78
N THR A 30 -30.54 11.12 -10.58
CA THR A 30 -29.77 11.69 -11.70
C THR A 30 -28.44 12.30 -11.25
N ILE A 31 -28.42 12.95 -10.09
CA ILE A 31 -27.21 13.57 -9.53
C ILE A 31 -26.27 12.45 -9.06
N SER A 32 -26.79 11.49 -8.31
CA SER A 32 -25.99 10.36 -7.79
C SER A 32 -25.35 9.55 -8.91
N ILE A 33 -26.08 9.26 -10.00
CA ILE A 33 -25.52 8.49 -11.11
C ILE A 33 -24.51 9.31 -11.94
N SER A 34 -24.70 10.63 -12.06
CA SER A 34 -23.71 11.49 -12.71
C SER A 34 -22.39 11.54 -11.91
N LEU A 35 -22.48 11.64 -10.58
CA LEU A 35 -21.30 11.58 -9.70
C LEU A 35 -20.62 10.22 -9.75
N LEU A 36 -21.39 9.13 -9.86
CA LEU A 36 -20.85 7.79 -9.99
C LEU A 36 -20.02 7.65 -11.27
N ILE A 37 -20.57 8.06 -12.43
CA ILE A 37 -19.88 8.01 -13.72
C ILE A 37 -18.60 8.87 -13.66
N PHE A 38 -18.70 10.08 -13.11
CA PHE A 38 -17.55 10.95 -12.92
C PHE A 38 -16.48 10.31 -12.00
N GLY A 39 -16.89 9.69 -10.90
CA GLY A 39 -16.01 9.01 -9.96
C GLY A 39 -15.25 7.84 -10.58
N VAL A 40 -15.91 7.04 -11.42
CA VAL A 40 -15.26 5.94 -12.14
C VAL A 40 -14.19 6.48 -13.10
N LEU A 41 -14.49 7.54 -13.84
CA LEU A 41 -13.52 8.19 -14.73
C LEU A 41 -12.33 8.76 -13.95
N LEU A 42 -12.59 9.39 -12.80
CA LEU A 42 -11.58 9.93 -11.90
C LEU A 42 -10.63 8.82 -11.38
N ILE A 43 -11.17 7.66 -11.00
CA ILE A 43 -10.37 6.51 -10.54
C ILE A 43 -9.51 5.96 -11.68
N LEU A 44 -10.07 5.78 -12.89
CA LEU A 44 -9.30 5.31 -14.04
C LEU A 44 -8.15 6.28 -14.38
N PHE A 45 -8.42 7.58 -14.36
CA PHE A 45 -7.40 8.60 -14.55
C PHE A 45 -6.33 8.53 -13.45
N MET A 46 -6.73 8.34 -12.19
CA MET A 46 -5.80 8.19 -11.07
C MET A 46 -4.88 7.00 -11.24
N VAL A 47 -5.44 5.83 -11.55
CA VAL A 47 -4.65 4.61 -11.77
C VAL A 47 -3.66 4.81 -12.91
N TYR A 48 -4.10 5.37 -14.04
CA TYR A 48 -3.21 5.68 -15.16
C TYR A 48 -2.09 6.64 -14.76
N ALA A 49 -2.42 7.71 -14.03
CA ALA A 49 -1.46 8.71 -13.59
C ALA A 49 -0.43 8.11 -12.62
N VAL A 50 -0.86 7.25 -11.69
CA VAL A 50 0.03 6.56 -10.74
C VAL A 50 0.96 5.57 -11.46
N LEU A 51 0.42 4.78 -12.39
CA LEU A 51 1.22 3.79 -13.14
C LEU A 51 2.23 4.44 -14.09
N THR A 52 1.91 5.63 -14.61
CA THR A 52 2.79 6.37 -15.53
C THR A 52 3.75 7.31 -14.78
N ASP A 53 3.57 7.49 -13.45
CA ASP A 53 4.43 8.37 -12.68
C ASP A 53 5.85 7.81 -12.61
N LYS A 54 6.84 8.68 -12.87
CA LYS A 54 8.26 8.31 -12.81
C LYS A 54 8.71 8.32 -11.35
N TYR A 55 8.33 7.28 -10.63
CA TYR A 55 8.73 7.07 -9.25
C TYR A 55 10.14 6.49 -9.17
N THR A 56 11.03 7.18 -8.47
CA THR A 56 12.38 6.68 -8.13
C THR A 56 12.44 6.43 -6.63
N THR A 57 12.63 5.17 -6.25
CA THR A 57 12.83 4.76 -4.87
C THR A 57 14.25 4.28 -4.68
N THR A 58 14.86 4.63 -3.54
CA THR A 58 16.17 4.13 -3.12
C THR A 58 16.09 2.66 -2.69
N LYS A 59 14.90 2.20 -2.27
CA LYS A 59 14.63 0.83 -1.84
C LYS A 59 14.22 -0.02 -3.04
N THR A 60 14.91 -1.12 -3.28
CA THR A 60 14.58 -2.07 -4.34
C THR A 60 13.58 -3.11 -3.83
N PHE A 61 12.83 -3.79 -4.71
CA PHE A 61 11.95 -4.90 -4.29
C PHE A 61 12.69 -6.02 -3.55
N LYS A 62 14.02 -6.12 -3.71
CA LYS A 62 14.88 -7.04 -2.97
C LYS A 62 15.02 -6.66 -1.49
N ASP A 63 14.88 -5.37 -1.16
CA ASP A 63 14.92 -4.86 0.23
C ASP A 63 13.53 -4.85 0.89
N TRP A 64 12.46 -5.26 0.17
CA TRP A 64 11.09 -5.34 0.70
C TRP A 64 10.85 -6.62 1.51
N TYR A 65 11.68 -7.63 1.26
CA TYR A 65 11.83 -8.76 2.15
C TYR A 65 12.93 -8.42 3.16
N GLU A 66 12.67 -7.48 4.07
CA GLU A 66 13.35 -7.45 5.38
C GLU A 66 13.00 -8.73 6.19
N ASP A 67 12.94 -9.87 5.50
CA ASP A 67 12.88 -11.20 6.06
C ASP A 67 14.23 -11.38 6.74
N HIS A 68 14.17 -11.56 8.06
CA HIS A 68 15.32 -11.71 8.93
C HIS A 68 16.38 -12.59 8.24
N SER A 69 17.63 -12.11 8.17
CA SER A 69 18.71 -12.92 7.62
C SER A 69 18.76 -14.26 8.38
N MET A 70 18.71 -15.36 7.62
CA MET A 70 18.87 -16.73 8.14
C MET A 70 20.20 -16.92 8.88
N ASP A 71 21.14 -15.97 8.76
CA ASP A 71 22.37 -15.91 9.53
C ASP A 71 22.10 -15.97 11.05
N THR A 72 20.98 -15.39 11.50
CA THR A 72 20.56 -15.45 12.92
C THR A 72 20.10 -16.85 13.38
N LEU A 73 19.73 -17.73 12.45
CA LEU A 73 19.32 -19.10 12.73
C LEU A 73 20.52 -20.06 12.86
N ASP A 74 21.65 -19.73 12.25
CA ASP A 74 22.86 -20.55 12.36
C ASP A 74 23.55 -20.29 13.71
N ASP A 75 23.67 -19.02 14.12
CA ASP A 75 24.19 -18.65 15.46
C ASP A 75 23.35 -19.24 16.60
N SER A 76 22.03 -19.24 16.47
CA SER A 76 21.14 -19.82 17.49
C SER A 76 21.16 -21.35 17.50
N ARG A 77 21.46 -22.01 16.38
CA ARG A 77 21.71 -23.46 16.32
C ARG A 77 23.06 -23.85 16.91
N LEU A 78 24.11 -23.07 16.65
CA LEU A 78 25.46 -23.31 17.18
C LEU A 78 25.48 -23.15 18.70
N THR A 79 24.87 -22.09 19.22
CA THR A 79 24.74 -21.85 20.67
C THR A 79 23.87 -22.90 21.38
N PHE A 80 22.82 -23.42 20.72
CA PHE A 80 22.02 -24.52 21.25
C PHE A 80 22.82 -25.84 21.31
N LYS A 81 23.57 -26.16 20.24
CA LYS A 81 24.38 -27.38 20.15
C LYS A 81 25.51 -27.38 21.17
N GLU A 82 26.21 -26.25 21.33
CA GLU A 82 27.27 -26.09 22.33
C GLU A 82 26.76 -26.27 23.76
N ARG A 83 25.59 -25.69 24.08
CA ARG A 83 24.94 -25.85 25.40
C ARG A 83 24.57 -27.31 25.70
N THR A 84 24.09 -28.06 24.71
CA THR A 84 23.75 -29.49 24.90
C THR A 84 24.96 -30.41 25.07
N THR A 85 26.13 -30.02 24.55
CA THR A 85 27.36 -30.82 24.71
C THR A 85 28.06 -30.56 26.04
N THR A 86 27.95 -29.35 26.60
CA THR A 86 28.57 -29.01 27.90
C THR A 86 27.80 -29.51 29.11
N ASP A 87 26.52 -29.87 28.97
CA ASP A 87 25.70 -30.44 30.05
C ASP A 87 25.84 -31.98 30.19
N PHE A 88 26.63 -32.62 29.32
CA PHE A 88 26.82 -34.08 29.29
C PHE A 88 28.26 -34.56 29.63
N ASP A 89 29.17 -33.64 29.98
CA ASP A 89 30.51 -33.92 30.54
C ASP A 89 30.54 -33.62 32.05
#